data_AF-A0A7W8CMK5-F1
#
_entry.id   AF-A0A7W8CMK5-F1
#
_cell.length_a   1.000
_cell.length_b   1.000
_cell.length_c   1.000
_cell.angle_alpha   90.00
_cell.angle_beta   90.00
_cell.angle_gamma   90.00
#
_symmetry.space_group_name_H-M   'P 1'
#
loop_
_entity.id
_entity.type
_entity.pdbx_description
1 polymer ?
#
loop_
_entity_poly.entity_id
_entity_poly.type
_entity_poly.pdbx_seq_one_letter_code
_entity_poly.pdbx_strand_id
1 'polypeptide(L)'
;MNVRNWFRRRPPSNLVAHARRELDLIGEEPDVIKGYLKVIQAFADMGHSGGSAMVAIPTISRLLRFENLAPLTDDPDDWIEVGYGMWQNRRCSRMFSEDGGKSYTDVDDREKVVHFAESSA
;
A
#
# COMPACT_ATOMS: atom_id res chain seq x y z
N MET A 1 1.49 -41.60 -26.30
CA MET A 1 1.42 -40.63 -25.18
C MET A 1 1.05 -39.27 -25.75
N ASN A 2 -0.07 -38.69 -25.29
CA ASN A 2 -0.66 -37.48 -25.88
C ASN A 2 -0.19 -36.24 -25.10
N VAL A 3 0.57 -35.36 -25.76
CA VAL A 3 1.25 -34.19 -25.16
C VAL A 3 0.34 -32.96 -25.01
N ARG A 4 -0.98 -33.09 -25.23
CA ARG A 4 -1.92 -31.97 -25.36
C ARG A 4 -2.52 -31.41 -24.05
N ASN A 5 -1.87 -31.59 -22.89
CA ASN A 5 -2.45 -31.17 -21.60
C ASN A 5 -1.61 -30.19 -20.77
N TRP A 6 -0.61 -29.54 -21.34
CA TRP A 6 0.23 -28.56 -20.63
C TRP A 6 -0.36 -27.15 -20.51
N PHE A 7 -1.51 -26.87 -21.13
CA PHE A 7 -2.19 -25.57 -21.06
C PHE A 7 -3.60 -25.64 -20.46
N ARG A 8 -3.81 -26.46 -19.43
CA ARG A 8 -4.97 -26.23 -18.55
C ARG A 8 -4.74 -24.90 -17.83
N ARG A 9 -5.25 -23.80 -18.40
CA ARG A 9 -5.43 -22.53 -17.68
C ARG A 9 -6.12 -22.90 -16.36
N ARG A 10 -5.46 -22.65 -15.23
CA ARG A 10 -6.12 -22.79 -13.93
C ARG A 10 -7.43 -21.99 -14.01
N PRO A 11 -8.56 -22.54 -13.53
CA PRO A 11 -9.76 -21.74 -13.39
C PRO A 11 -9.40 -20.48 -12.57
N PRO A 12 -9.91 -19.30 -12.94
CA PRO A 12 -9.59 -18.07 -12.24
C PRO A 12 -9.93 -18.22 -10.77
N SER A 13 -9.11 -17.65 -9.89
CA SER A 13 -9.39 -17.69 -8.45
C SER A 13 -10.76 -17.03 -8.18
N ASN A 14 -11.46 -17.48 -7.14
CA ASN A 14 -12.74 -16.86 -6.76
C ASN A 14 -12.60 -15.34 -6.52
N LEU A 15 -11.44 -14.91 -6.00
CA LEU A 15 -11.13 -13.51 -5.77
C LEU A 15 -11.02 -12.72 -7.10
N VAL A 16 -10.33 -13.27 -8.09
CA VAL A 16 -10.18 -12.66 -9.42
C VAL A 16 -11.53 -12.61 -10.15
N ALA A 17 -12.32 -13.67 -10.08
CA ALA A 17 -13.66 -13.72 -10.68
C ALA A 17 -14.61 -12.69 -10.04
N HIS A 18 -14.58 -12.57 -8.71
CA HIS A 18 -15.34 -11.57 -7.97
C HIS A 18 -14.93 -10.15 -8.38
N ALA A 19 -13.63 -9.83 -8.34
CA ALA A 19 -13.13 -8.51 -8.71
C ALA A 19 -13.47 -8.13 -10.15
N ARG A 20 -13.37 -9.08 -11.10
CA ARG A 20 -13.74 -8.86 -12.49
C ARG A 20 -15.19 -8.39 -12.60
N ARG A 21 -16.11 -9.12 -11.96
CA ARG A 21 -17.54 -8.82 -11.96
C ARG A 21 -17.84 -7.44 -11.41
N GLU A 22 -17.27 -7.08 -10.25
CA GLU A 22 -17.54 -5.77 -9.63
C GLU A 22 -17.04 -4.61 -10.50
N LEU A 23 -15.85 -4.74 -11.09
CA LEU A 23 -15.31 -3.72 -12.00
C LEU A 23 -16.13 -3.60 -13.30
N ASP A 24 -16.67 -4.71 -13.81
CA ASP A 24 -17.60 -4.68 -14.95
C ASP A 24 -18.92 -3.98 -14.61
N LEU A 25 -19.45 -4.21 -13.41
CA LEU A 25 -20.72 -3.61 -12.97
C LEU A 25 -20.67 -2.08 -12.89
N ILE A 26 -19.51 -1.51 -12.55
CA ILE A 26 -19.33 -0.05 -12.53
C ILE A 26 -18.93 0.53 -13.89
N GLY A 27 -18.77 -0.32 -14.92
CA GLY A 27 -18.38 0.11 -16.27
C GLY A 27 -16.95 0.67 -16.34
N GLU A 28 -16.03 0.13 -15.53
CA GLU A 28 -14.64 0.58 -15.51
C GLU A 28 -13.94 0.35 -16.87
N GLU A 29 -12.89 1.12 -17.15
CA GLU A 29 -12.17 1.04 -18.41
C GLU A 29 -11.39 -0.30 -18.55
N PRO A 30 -11.39 -0.96 -19.72
CA PRO A 30 -10.75 -2.27 -19.93
C PRO A 30 -9.27 -2.40 -19.53
N ASP A 31 -8.43 -1.40 -19.80
CA ASP A 31 -7.02 -1.42 -19.40
C ASP A 31 -6.84 -1.18 -17.88
N VAL A 32 -7.67 -0.35 -17.26
CA VAL A 32 -7.74 -0.18 -15.80
C VAL A 32 -8.14 -1.48 -15.11
N ILE A 33 -9.19 -2.13 -15.61
CA ILE A 33 -9.62 -3.47 -15.19
C ILE A 33 -8.45 -4.46 -15.23
N LYS A 34 -7.73 -4.50 -16.35
CA LYS A 34 -6.61 -5.41 -16.55
C LYS A 34 -5.49 -5.13 -15.55
N GLY A 35 -5.26 -3.87 -15.21
CA GLY A 35 -4.34 -3.45 -14.14
C GLY A 35 -4.74 -4.05 -12.78
N TYR A 36 -5.97 -3.80 -12.33
CA TYR A 36 -6.48 -4.34 -11.07
C TYR A 36 -6.40 -5.87 -11.01
N LEU A 37 -6.83 -6.55 -12.08
CA LEU A 37 -6.82 -8.01 -12.10
C LEU A 37 -5.42 -8.61 -12.03
N LYS A 38 -4.37 -7.93 -12.56
CA LYS A 38 -2.99 -8.40 -12.40
C LYS A 38 -2.55 -8.40 -10.93
N VAL A 39 -2.86 -7.34 -10.19
CA VAL A 39 -2.52 -7.24 -8.76
C VAL A 39 -3.26 -8.31 -7.96
N ILE A 40 -4.57 -8.46 -8.22
CA ILE A 40 -5.42 -9.42 -7.53
C ILE A 40 -5.04 -10.86 -7.87
N GLN A 41 -4.66 -11.14 -9.12
CA GLN A 41 -4.15 -12.44 -9.54
C GLN A 41 -2.82 -12.77 -8.85
N ALA A 42 -1.88 -11.83 -8.80
CA ALA A 42 -0.62 -12.02 -8.08
C ALA A 42 -0.85 -12.31 -6.59
N PHE A 43 -1.82 -11.64 -5.97
CA PHE A 43 -2.22 -11.92 -4.59
C PHE A 43 -2.81 -13.33 -4.43
N ALA A 44 -3.69 -13.75 -5.35
CA ALA A 44 -4.31 -15.07 -5.32
C ALA A 44 -3.30 -16.22 -5.57
N ASP A 45 -2.28 -15.99 -6.41
CA ASP A 45 -1.26 -16.99 -6.75
C ASP A 45 -0.38 -17.38 -5.57
N MET A 46 -0.28 -16.52 -4.54
CA MET A 46 0.40 -16.82 -3.27
C MET A 46 -0.37 -17.84 -2.39
N GLY A 47 -1.48 -18.39 -2.86
CA GLY A 47 -2.27 -19.39 -2.14
C GLY A 47 -3.16 -18.78 -1.05
N HIS A 48 -3.32 -17.47 -1.05
CA HIS A 48 -4.17 -16.78 -0.11
C HIS A 48 -5.64 -17.14 -0.34
N SER A 49 -6.22 -17.92 0.56
CA SER A 49 -7.67 -18.04 0.72
C SER A 49 -8.23 -16.72 1.26
N GLY A 50 -9.54 -16.48 1.10
CA GLY A 50 -10.20 -15.25 1.56
C GLY A 50 -9.94 -14.89 3.04
N GLY A 51 -9.62 -15.88 3.90
CA GLY A 51 -9.25 -15.63 5.30
C GLY A 51 -7.87 -14.99 5.49
N SER A 52 -6.87 -15.40 4.71
CA SER A 52 -5.53 -14.81 4.78
C SER A 52 -5.44 -13.40 4.19
N ALA A 53 -6.39 -13.05 3.31
CA ALA A 53 -6.54 -11.68 2.81
C ALA A 53 -6.78 -10.69 3.94
N MET A 54 -7.56 -11.05 4.96
CA MET A 54 -7.87 -10.15 6.09
C MET A 54 -6.62 -9.72 6.87
N VAL A 55 -5.59 -10.56 6.92
CA VAL A 55 -4.32 -10.24 7.61
C VAL A 55 -3.40 -9.40 6.73
N ALA A 56 -3.39 -9.65 5.42
CA ALA A 56 -2.52 -8.96 4.48
C ALA A 56 -3.03 -7.56 4.08
N ILE A 57 -4.36 -7.39 3.96
CA ILE A 57 -4.99 -6.15 3.48
C ILE A 57 -4.53 -4.91 4.24
N PRO A 58 -4.49 -4.87 5.59
CA PRO A 58 -4.03 -3.68 6.31
C PRO A 58 -2.60 -3.29 5.96
N THR A 59 -1.69 -4.26 5.89
CA THR A 59 -0.28 -4.03 5.58
C THR A 59 -0.09 -3.57 4.13
N ILE A 60 -0.72 -4.26 3.18
CA ILE A 60 -0.67 -3.89 1.76
C ILE A 60 -1.27 -2.50 1.55
N SER A 61 -2.38 -2.18 2.21
CA SER A 61 -3.04 -0.87 2.08
C SER A 61 -2.13 0.26 2.56
N ARG A 62 -1.42 0.09 3.69
CA ARG A 62 -0.43 1.05 4.17
C ARG A 62 0.69 1.26 3.15
N LEU A 63 1.27 0.17 2.64
CA LEU A 63 2.36 0.24 1.68
C LEU A 63 1.96 0.91 0.35
N LEU A 64 0.76 0.61 -0.17
CA LEU A 64 0.24 1.25 -1.38
C LEU A 64 -0.04 2.75 -1.20
N ARG A 65 -0.19 3.21 0.05
CA ARG A 65 -0.36 4.62 0.43
C ARG A 65 0.96 5.31 0.80
N PHE A 66 2.10 4.63 0.67
CA PHE A 66 3.39 5.11 1.18
C PHE A 66 3.33 5.46 2.68
N GLU A 67 2.62 4.65 3.46
CA GLU A 67 2.61 4.76 4.91
C GLU A 67 3.70 3.87 5.51
N ASN A 68 4.40 4.41 6.51
CA ASN A 68 5.41 3.69 7.27
C ASN A 68 4.79 2.50 8.01
N LEU A 69 5.47 1.35 8.04
CA LEU A 69 5.06 0.18 8.86
C LEU A 69 5.59 0.26 10.29
N ALA A 70 6.89 0.55 10.41
CA ALA A 70 7.56 0.85 11.67
C ALA A 70 7.33 2.33 12.06
N PRO A 71 7.46 2.69 13.35
CA PRO A 71 7.42 4.08 13.79
C PRO A 71 8.36 5.00 12.99
N LEU A 72 8.03 6.28 12.98
CA LEU A 72 8.95 7.31 12.49
C LEU A 72 9.97 7.61 13.59
N THR A 73 11.20 7.85 13.15
CA THR A 73 12.31 8.17 14.03
C THR A 73 12.84 9.56 13.76
N ASP A 74 13.66 10.07 14.68
CA ASP A 74 14.38 11.34 14.51
C ASP A 74 15.67 11.20 13.68
N ASP A 75 15.86 10.07 12.98
CA ASP A 75 16.97 9.87 12.04
C ASP A 75 16.96 10.98 10.97
N PRO A 76 17.99 11.84 10.90
CA PRO A 76 18.05 12.91 9.90
C PRO A 76 17.95 12.42 8.45
N ASP A 77 18.34 11.17 8.15
CA ASP A 77 18.23 10.60 6.81
C ASP A 77 16.77 10.30 6.43
N ASP A 78 15.86 10.17 7.40
CA ASP A 78 14.42 10.02 7.16
C ASP A 78 13.74 11.37 6.84
N TRP A 79 14.40 12.51 7.02
CA TRP A 79 13.80 13.84 6.88
C TRP A 79 14.52 14.69 5.83
N ILE A 80 13.76 15.27 4.90
CA ILE A 80 14.29 16.18 3.87
C ILE A 80 13.71 17.58 4.05
N GLU A 81 14.57 18.59 4.04
CA GLU A 81 14.12 19.99 4.06
C GLU A 81 13.47 20.34 2.72
N VAL A 82 12.20 20.74 2.75
CA VAL A 82 11.39 21.09 1.57
C VAL A 82 11.05 22.58 1.52
N GLY A 83 11.40 23.32 2.57
CA GLY A 83 11.25 24.76 2.70
C GLY A 83 12.00 25.24 3.92
N TYR A 84 12.17 26.56 4.05
CA TYR A 84 12.95 27.16 5.14
C TYR A 84 12.40 26.74 6.51
N GLY A 85 13.10 25.84 7.21
CA GLY A 85 12.65 25.31 8.50
C GLY A 85 11.46 24.36 8.42
N MET A 86 11.24 23.71 7.27
CA MET A 86 10.16 22.74 7.06
C MET A 86 10.72 21.45 6.46
N TRP A 87 10.52 20.35 7.16
CA TRP A 87 10.98 19.03 6.77
C TRP A 87 9.80 18.12 6.44
N GLN A 88 9.97 17.30 5.41
CA GLN A 88 9.03 16.24 5.04
C GLN A 88 9.69 14.88 5.25
N ASN A 89 8.94 13.92 5.77
CA ASN A 89 9.46 12.57 5.95
C ASN A 89 9.57 11.83 4.60
N ARG A 90 10.70 11.16 4.35
CA ARG A 90 10.97 10.40 3.12
C ARG A 90 10.17 9.10 3.02
N ARG A 91 9.84 8.48 4.16
CA ARG A 91 9.09 7.21 4.24
C ARG A 91 7.58 7.44 4.23
N CYS A 92 7.13 8.63 4.60
CA CYS A 92 5.71 8.99 4.65
C CYS A 92 5.50 10.47 4.32
N SER A 93 5.17 10.78 3.06
CA SER A 93 5.11 12.15 2.53
C SER A 93 4.04 13.04 3.17
N ARG A 94 3.11 12.48 3.95
CA ARG A 94 2.09 13.25 4.69
C ARG A 94 2.60 13.78 6.04
N MET A 95 3.81 13.40 6.46
CA MET A 95 4.39 13.76 7.74
C MET A 95 5.35 14.93 7.58
N PHE A 96 5.09 16.02 8.32
CA PHE A 96 5.87 17.25 8.28
C PHE A 96 6.38 17.63 9.66
N SER A 97 7.56 18.21 9.70
CA SER A 97 8.25 18.64 10.92
C SER A 97 8.79 20.06 10.75
N GLU A 98 8.89 20.79 11.85
CA GLU A 98 9.52 22.12 11.96
C GLU A 98 10.80 22.08 12.81
N ASP A 99 11.26 20.90 13.21
CA ASP A 99 12.42 20.71 14.11
C ASP A 99 13.40 19.61 13.64
N GLY A 100 13.35 19.29 12.35
CA GLY A 100 14.23 18.29 11.74
C GLY A 100 13.84 16.84 12.06
N GLY A 101 12.59 16.59 12.44
CA GLY A 101 12.03 15.25 12.60
C GLY A 101 11.86 14.77 14.03
N LYS A 102 12.13 15.61 15.04
CA LYS A 102 11.92 15.25 16.46
C LYS A 102 10.45 15.24 16.83
N SER A 103 9.70 16.20 16.28
CA SER A 103 8.26 16.23 16.31
C SER A 103 7.70 16.39 14.90
N TYR A 104 6.51 15.85 14.68
CA TYR A 104 5.86 15.91 13.39
C TYR A 104 4.34 15.96 13.49
N THR A 105 3.73 16.46 12.43
CA THR A 105 2.28 16.52 12.23
C THR A 105 1.91 15.77 10.95
N ASP A 106 0.70 15.25 10.94
CA ASP A 106 0.09 14.57 9.81
C ASP A 106 -0.83 15.55 9.08
N VAL A 107 -0.61 15.79 7.78
CA VAL A 107 -1.44 16.75 7.03
C VAL A 107 -2.88 16.28 6.83
N ASP A 108 -3.14 14.99 6.97
CA ASP A 108 -4.50 14.43 6.89
C ASP A 108 -5.24 14.55 8.24
N ASP A 109 -4.52 14.79 9.34
CA ASP A 109 -5.10 14.98 10.65
C ASP A 109 -5.65 16.41 10.82
N ARG A 110 -6.97 16.50 10.92
CA ARG A 110 -7.68 17.78 11.11
C ARG A 110 -7.43 18.40 12.47
N GLU A 111 -7.11 17.60 13.48
CA GLU A 111 -6.82 18.07 14.83
C GLU A 111 -5.38 18.56 14.97
N LYS A 112 -4.53 18.33 13.94
CA LYS A 112 -3.11 18.69 13.90
C LYS A 112 -2.36 18.20 15.14
N VAL A 113 -2.59 16.95 15.51
CA VAL A 113 -1.90 16.34 16.64
C VAL A 113 -0.40 16.33 16.37
N VAL A 114 0.37 16.79 17.36
CA VAL A 114 1.83 16.71 17.33
C VAL A 114 2.26 15.36 17.87
N HIS A 115 3.02 14.63 17.06
CA HIS A 115 3.63 13.38 17.43
C HIS A 115 5.11 13.58 17.71
N PHE A 116 5.67 12.74 18.59
CA PHE A 116 7.10 12.71 18.85
C PHE A 116 7.68 11.46 18.20
N ALA A 117 8.78 11.64 17.47
CA ALA A 117 9.48 10.53 16.85
C ALA A 117 10.14 9.65 17.91
N GLU A 118 10.26 8.36 17.61
CA GLU A 118 11.10 7.48 18.41
C GLU A 118 12.58 7.86 18.22
N SER A 119 13.39 7.71 19.26
CA SER A 119 14.84 7.89 19.13
C SER A 119 15.37 6.87 18.14
N SER A 120 16.08 7.35 17.13
CA SER A 120 17.02 6.51 16.37
C SER A 120 18.05 5.92 17.35
N ALA A 121 18.43 4.66 17.10
CA ALA A 121 19.34 3.89 17.95
C ALA A 121 20.80 4.07 17.52
#